data_AF-A0A6V7J3U6-F1
#
_entry.id   AF-A0A6V7J3U6-F1
#
_cell.length_a   1.000
_cell.length_b   1.000
_cell.length_c   1.000
_cell.angle_alpha   90.00
_cell.angle_beta   90.00
_cell.angle_gamma   90.00
#
_symmetry.space_group_name_H-M   'P 1'
#
loop_
_entity.id
_entity.type
_entity.pdbx_description
1 polymer ?
#
loop_
_entity_poly.entity_id
_entity_poly.type
_entity_poly.pdbx_seq_one_letter_code
_entity_poly.pdbx_strand_id
1 'polypeptide(L)' 'VSKTPWKIIFTSIPFWALIIAHCGQNWGFWMLLTETPIYLSGVLKFDIQK' A
#
# COMPACT_ATOMS: atom_id res chain seq x y z
N VAL A 1 34.47 -6.54 -9.85
CA VAL A 1 33.08 -6.13 -9.56
C VAL A 1 32.36 -7.34 -8.98
N SER A 2 32.13 -7.32 -7.66
CA SER A 2 31.41 -8.37 -6.95
C SER A 2 30.00 -8.50 -7.53
N LYS A 3 29.67 -9.69 -8.06
CA LYS A 3 28.30 -10.02 -8.49
C LYS A 3 27.44 -10.06 -7.25
N THR A 4 26.75 -8.97 -6.94
CA THR A 4 25.72 -8.94 -5.89
C THR A 4 24.72 -10.05 -6.19
N PRO A 5 24.43 -10.95 -5.23
CA PRO A 5 23.66 -12.16 -5.48
C PRO A 5 22.16 -11.84 -5.51
N TRP A 6 21.74 -11.03 -6.48
CA TRP A 6 20.35 -10.63 -6.71
C TRP A 6 19.41 -11.83 -6.76
N LYS A 7 19.82 -12.94 -7.40
CA LYS A 7 19.02 -14.16 -7.50
C LYS A 7 18.68 -14.76 -6.13
N ILE A 8 19.62 -14.76 -5.18
CA ILE A 8 19.39 -15.34 -3.84
C ILE A 8 18.42 -14.45 -3.05
N ILE A 9 18.56 -13.13 -3.19
CA ILE A 9 17.67 -12.15 -2.55
C ILE A 9 16.24 -12.28 -3.08
N PHE A 10 16.07 -12.32 -4.39
CA PHE A 10 14.75 -12.49 -5.03
C PHE A 10 14.13 -13.87 -4.80
N THR A 11 14.90 -14.90 -4.46
CA THR A 11 14.36 -16.24 -4.17
C THR A 11 14.05 -16.43 -2.67
N SER A 12 14.39 -15.45 -1.83
CA SER A 12 14.18 -15.55 -0.38
C SER A 12 12.71 -15.28 -0.01
N ILE A 13 12.10 -16.23 0.70
CA ILE A 13 10.74 -16.11 1.27
C ILE A 13 10.54 -14.81 2.08
N PRO A 14 11.44 -14.40 2.99
CA PRO A 14 11.23 -13.18 3.78
C PRO A 14 11.19 -11.91 2.92
N PHE A 15 11.87 -11.88 1.77
CA PHE A 15 11.82 -10.74 0.85
C PHE A 15 10.43 -10.57 0.22
N TRP A 16 9.81 -11.65 -0.23
CA TRP A 16 8.43 -11.61 -0.75
C TRP A 16 7.42 -11.26 0.33
N ALA A 17 7.59 -11.79 1.55
CA ALA A 17 6.75 -11.42 2.68
C ALA A 17 6.81 -9.91 2.98
N LEU A 18 8.02 -9.33 2.96
CA LEU A 18 8.22 -7.88 3.15
C LEU A 18 7.54 -7.07 2.03
N ILE A 19 7.71 -7.47 0.77
CA ILE A 19 7.08 -6.80 -0.38
C ILE A 19 5.57 -6.81 -0.25
N ILE A 20 4.98 -7.99 0.01
CA ILE A 20 3.53 -8.12 0.12
C ILE A 20 3.01 -7.32 1.31
N ALA A 21 3.72 -7.33 2.46
CA ALA A 21 3.36 -6.52 3.62
C ALA A 21 3.38 -5.01 3.31
N HIS A 22 4.41 -4.53 2.62
CA HIS A 22 4.50 -3.13 2.21
C HIS A 22 3.45 -2.76 1.15
N CYS A 23 3.21 -3.61 0.16
CA CYS A 23 2.16 -3.41 -0.84
C CYS A 23 0.78 -3.36 -0.18
N GLY A 24 0.49 -4.28 0.74
CA GLY A 24 -0.77 -4.30 1.49
C GLY A 24 -0.95 -3.07 2.38
N GLN A 25 0.11 -2.63 3.06
CA GLN A 25 0.10 -1.37 3.82
C GLN A 25 -0.18 -0.16 2.93
N ASN A 26 0.54 -0.01 1.81
CA ASN A 26 0.35 1.11 0.89
C ASN A 26 -1.05 1.08 0.26
N TRP A 27 -1.52 -0.09 -0.15
CA TRP A 27 -2.86 -0.28 -0.71
C TRP A 27 -3.97 0.03 0.31
N GLY A 28 -3.84 -0.49 1.54
CA GLY A 28 -4.80 -0.24 2.61
C GLY A 28 -4.84 1.23 3.00
N PHE A 29 -3.69 1.90 3.06
CA PHE A 29 -3.63 3.34 3.32
C PHE A 29 -4.27 4.15 2.19
N TRP A 30 -3.99 3.79 0.93
CA TRP A 30 -4.61 4.43 -0.23
C TRP A 30 -6.13 4.22 -0.25
N MET A 31 -6.59 3.01 0.04
CA MET A 31 -8.02 2.70 0.17
C MET A 31 -8.68 3.52 1.28
N LEU A 32 -8.08 3.59 2.47
CA LEU A 32 -8.59 4.44 3.56
C LEU A 32 -8.68 5.91 3.12
N LEU A 33 -7.66 6.41 2.43
CA LEU A 33 -7.64 7.78 1.92
C LEU A 33 -8.74 8.02 0.87
N THR A 34 -9.06 7.05 0.01
CA THR A 34 -10.13 7.18 -0.99
C THR A 34 -11.52 6.97 -0.38
N GLU A 35 -11.67 6.07 0.58
CA GLU A 35 -12.94 5.82 1.28
C GLU A 35 -13.28 6.95 2.24
N THR A 36 -12.30 7.69 2.76
CA THR A 36 -12.54 8.87 3.63
C THR A 36 -13.40 9.95 2.95
N PRO A 37 -13.07 10.50 1.76
CA PRO A 37 -13.93 11.47 1.07
C PRO A 37 -15.25 10.84 0.61
N ILE A 38 -15.27 9.56 0.24
CA ILE A 38 -16.50 8.84 -0.13
C ILE A 38 -17.46 8.74 1.07
N TYR A 39 -16.95 8.35 2.24
CA TYR A 39 -17.71 8.25 3.47
C TYR A 39 -18.23 9.62 3.93
N LEU A 40 -17.38 10.65 3.88
CA LEU A 40 -17.74 12.01 4.29
C LEU A 40 -18.81 12.65 3.38
N SER A 41 -18.71 12.44 2.05
CA SER A 41 -19.68 12.97 1.10
C SER A 41 -20.98 12.17 1.07
N GLY A 42 -20.90 10.83 1.10
CA GLY A 42 -22.05 9.93 0.97
C GLY A 42 -22.85 9.74 2.26
N VAL A 43 -22.18 9.43 3.38
CA VAL A 43 -22.84 9.10 4.65
C VAL A 43 -23.06 10.33 5.50
N LEU A 44 -22.04 11.19 5.62
CA LEU A 44 -22.09 12.36 6.49
C LEU A 44 -22.75 13.59 5.81
N LYS A 45 -23.03 13.53 4.50
CA LYS A 45 -23.54 14.65 3.68
C LYS A 45 -22.76 15.95 3.90
N PHE A 46 -21.46 15.83 4.20
CA PHE A 46 -20.59 16.98 4.40
C PHE A 46 -20.00 17.35 3.04
N ASP A 47 -20.40 18.51 2.53
CA ASP A 47 -19.89 19.06 1.28
C ASP A 47 -18.48 19.61 1.53
N ILE A 48 -17.47 18.88 1.07
CA ILE A 48 -16.05 19.29 1.18
C ILE A 48 -15.70 20.29 0.05
N GLN A 49 -16.67 20.77 -0.75
CA GLN A 49 -16.41 21.84 -1.71
C GLN A 49 -16.34 23.20 -1.01
N LYS A 50 -15.14 23.54 -0.54
CA LYS A 50 -14.63 24.91 -0.67
C LYS A 50 -13.11 24.94 -0.76
#